data_AF-A0A6J6B3N4-F1
#
_entry.id   AF-A0A6J6B3N4-F1
#
_cell.length_a   1.000
_cell.length_b   1.000
_cell.length_c   1.000
_cell.angle_alpha   90.00
_cell.angle_beta   90.00
_cell.angle_gamma   90.00
#
_symmetry.space_group_name_H-M   'P 1'
#
loop_
_entity.id
_entity.type
_entity.pdbx_description
1 polymer ?
#
loop_
_entity_poly.entity_id
_entity_poly.type
_entity_poly.pdbx_seq_one_letter_code
_entity_poly.pdbx_strand_id
1 'polypeptide(L)'
;MVIARSGETTIKTMLASRFQEAIDEAAMRMGEIDADAYTSGWNRDPWVEVEGAPDVVAARIAEELENDLNEEKLNALLNTLGEK
;
A
#
# COMPACT_ATOMS: atom_id res chain seq x y z
N MET A 1 -3.99 1.01 1.28
CA MET A 1 -5.18 0.61 2.05
C MET A 1 -5.09 -0.87 2.32
N VAL A 2 -5.44 -1.33 3.51
CA VAL A 2 -5.49 -2.75 3.87
C VAL A 2 -6.95 -3.21 3.86
N ILE A 3 -7.21 -4.38 3.28
CA ILE A 3 -8.55 -4.98 3.24
C ILE A 3 -8.48 -6.35 3.92
N ALA A 4 -9.23 -6.52 5.00
CA ALA A 4 -9.42 -7.82 5.64
C ALA A 4 -10.87 -8.27 5.45
N ARG A 5 -11.05 -9.57 5.21
CA ARG A 5 -12.38 -10.18 5.14
C ARG A 5 -12.44 -11.39 6.06
N SER A 6 -13.55 -11.56 6.75
CA SER A 6 -13.85 -12.74 7.57
C SER A 6 -15.31 -13.13 7.35
N GLY A 7 -15.53 -14.23 6.64
CA GLY A 7 -16.87 -14.66 6.21
C GLY A 7 -17.58 -13.57 5.40
N GLU A 8 -18.68 -13.05 5.94
CA GLU A 8 -19.50 -11.98 5.36
C GLU A 8 -19.00 -10.57 5.71
N THR A 9 -18.07 -10.46 6.68
CA THR A 9 -17.56 -9.17 7.17
C THR A 9 -16.36 -8.74 6.35
N THR A 10 -16.39 -7.52 5.81
CA THR A 10 -15.24 -6.92 5.11
C THR A 10 -14.87 -5.61 5.79
N ILE A 11 -13.64 -5.51 6.26
CA ILE A 11 -13.06 -4.32 6.86
C ILE A 11 -12.05 -3.73 5.88
N LYS A 12 -12.10 -2.40 5.76
CA LYS A 12 -11.17 -1.62 4.95
C LYS A 12 -10.50 -0.60 5.87
N THR A 13 -9.21 -0.76 6.08
CA THR A 13 -8.40 0.16 6.87
C THR A 13 -7.61 1.03 5.91
N MET A 14 -7.89 2.34 5.94
CA MET A 14 -7.11 3.31 5.18
C MET A 14 -5.75 3.48 5.86
N LEU A 15 -4.69 3.56 5.05
CA LEU A 15 -3.35 3.90 5.52
C LEU A 15 -3.26 5.43 5.67
N ALA A 16 -2.28 5.89 6.43
CA ALA A 16 -1.97 7.31 6.57
C ALA A 16 -1.73 8.00 5.21
N SER A 17 -2.07 9.29 5.14
CA SER A 17 -1.96 10.12 3.92
C SER A 17 -0.55 10.18 3.34
N ARG A 18 0.50 9.98 4.16
CA ARG A 18 1.91 9.86 3.70
C ARG A 18 2.11 8.81 2.60
N PHE A 19 1.35 7.72 2.63
CA PHE A 19 1.41 6.70 1.58
C PHE A 19 0.86 7.23 0.26
N GLN A 20 -0.22 8.01 0.30
CA GLN A 20 -0.78 8.62 -0.91
C GLN A 20 0.19 9.66 -1.47
N GLU A 21 0.81 10.47 -0.61
CA GLU A 21 1.80 11.46 -1.02
C GLU A 21 3.04 10.81 -1.65
N ALA A 22 3.59 9.75 -1.05
CA ALA A 22 4.72 9.03 -1.63
C ALA A 22 4.38 8.34 -2.96
N ILE A 23 3.17 7.79 -3.10
CA ILE A 23 2.71 7.21 -4.37
C ILE A 23 2.54 8.30 -5.44
N ASP A 24 2.02 9.47 -5.06
CA ASP A 24 1.90 10.62 -5.96
C ASP A 24 3.28 11.11 -6.43
N GLU A 25 4.25 11.19 -5.52
CA GLU A 25 5.64 11.50 -5.87
C GLU A 25 6.25 10.44 -6.79
N ALA A 26 5.96 9.15 -6.57
CA ALA A 26 6.38 8.05 -7.45
C ALA A 26 5.86 8.23 -8.87
N ALA A 27 4.56 8.51 -8.99
CA ALA A 27 3.90 8.73 -10.26
C ALA A 27 4.48 9.94 -10.99
N MET A 28 4.69 11.05 -10.28
CA MET A 28 5.32 12.25 -10.83
C MET A 28 6.76 11.97 -11.31
N ARG A 29 7.56 11.20 -10.55
CA ARG A 29 8.97 10.93 -10.83
C ARG A 29 9.17 9.95 -11.99
N MET A 30 8.28 8.96 -12.13
CA MET A 30 8.32 8.00 -13.23
C MET A 30 7.90 8.63 -14.57
N GLY A 31 7.37 9.85 -14.55
CA GLY A 31 6.95 10.60 -15.74
C GLY A 31 5.75 10.00 -16.46
N GLU A 32 5.12 8.98 -15.88
CA GLU A 32 3.89 8.37 -16.37
C GLU A 32 2.71 9.24 -15.94
N ILE A 33 2.39 10.21 -16.79
CA ILE A 33 1.17 11.03 -16.70
C ILE A 33 -0.09 10.19 -17.00
N ASP A 34 0.10 8.98 -17.53
CA ASP A 34 -0.97 8.02 -17.76
C ASP A 34 -1.30 7.28 -16.46
N ALA A 35 -2.44 7.64 -15.87
CA ALA A 35 -3.08 6.98 -14.74
C ALA A 35 -3.30 5.45 -14.91
N ASP A 36 -2.99 4.89 -16.08
CA ASP A 36 -3.09 3.46 -16.39
C ASP A 36 -1.96 2.63 -15.73
N ALA A 37 -0.74 3.18 -15.61
CA ALA A 37 0.36 2.56 -14.88
C ALA A 37 0.12 2.56 -13.35
N TYR A 38 -0.53 3.63 -12.86
CA TYR A 38 -0.93 3.83 -11.46
C TYR A 38 -1.80 2.69 -10.92
N THR A 39 -2.54 2.01 -11.79
CA THR A 39 -3.48 0.93 -11.42
C THR A 39 -3.04 -0.44 -11.92
N SER A 40 -2.29 -0.50 -13.03
CA SER A 40 -1.76 -1.78 -13.57
C SER A 40 -0.66 -2.39 -12.69
N GLY A 41 0.07 -1.57 -11.92
CA GLY A 41 1.09 -2.03 -10.97
C GLY A 41 0.56 -2.40 -9.58
N TRP A 42 -0.72 -2.13 -9.28
CA TRP A 42 -1.36 -2.55 -8.02
C TRP A 42 -1.63 -4.06 -8.06
N ASN A 43 -0.55 -4.82 -7.94
CA ASN A 43 -0.65 -6.24 -7.72
C ASN A 43 -1.09 -6.45 -6.27
N ARG A 44 -2.35 -6.85 -6.12
CA ARG A 44 -2.87 -7.24 -4.81
C ARG A 44 -2.15 -8.52 -4.44
N ASP A 45 -1.36 -8.49 -3.38
CA ASP A 45 -0.81 -9.72 -2.82
C ASP A 45 -1.93 -10.75 -2.61
N PRO A 46 -1.63 -12.05 -2.77
CA PRO A 46 -2.59 -13.09 -2.51
C PRO A 46 -3.15 -12.95 -1.10
N TRP A 47 -4.43 -13.26 -0.93
CA TRP A 47 -5.07 -13.23 0.38
C TRP A 47 -4.30 -14.10 1.37
N VAL A 48 -3.82 -13.48 2.45
CA VAL A 48 -3.17 -14.20 3.55
C VAL A 48 -4.23 -14.53 4.59
N GLU A 49 -4.39 -15.82 4.89
CA GLU A 49 -5.20 -16.25 6.03
C GLU A 49 -4.46 -15.94 7.32
N VAL A 50 -5.10 -15.15 8.18
CA VAL A 50 -4.59 -14.77 9.49
C VAL A 50 -5.67 -15.08 10.50
N GLU A 51 -5.31 -15.79 11.57
CA GLU A 51 -6.22 -16.00 12.70
C GLU A 51 -6.44 -14.69 13.47
N GLY A 52 -7.71 -14.32 13.62
CA GLY A 52 -8.11 -13.12 14.36
C GLY A 52 -9.34 -12.42 13.78
N ALA A 53 -9.78 -11.37 14.46
CA ALA A 53 -10.86 -10.52 13.97
C ALA A 53 -10.35 -9.64 12.80
N PRO A 54 -11.15 -9.45 11.73
CA PRO A 54 -10.71 -8.73 10.53
C PRO A 54 -10.37 -7.27 10.82
N ASP A 55 -10.98 -6.64 11.82
CA ASP A 55 -10.66 -5.29 12.26
C ASP A 55 -9.27 -5.22 12.89
N VAL A 56 -8.96 -6.13 13.82
CA VAL A 56 -7.67 -6.20 14.50
C VAL A 56 -6.56 -6.53 13.51
N VAL A 57 -6.78 -7.50 12.62
CA VAL A 57 -5.79 -7.88 11.60
C VAL A 57 -5.56 -6.73 10.63
N ALA A 58 -6.62 -6.08 10.12
CA ALA A 58 -6.46 -4.98 9.20
C ALA A 58 -5.74 -3.78 9.83
N ALA A 59 -6.04 -3.45 11.08
CA ALA A 59 -5.35 -2.40 11.83
C ALA A 59 -3.87 -2.75 12.07
N ARG A 60 -3.59 -3.98 12.54
CA ARG A 60 -2.22 -4.44 12.78
C ARG A 60 -1.38 -4.43 11.51
N ILE A 61 -1.90 -4.98 10.41
CA ILE A 61 -1.19 -4.99 9.13
C ILE A 61 -1.01 -3.57 8.59
N ALA A 62 -1.99 -2.68 8.79
CA ALA A 62 -1.84 -1.27 8.45
C ALA A 62 -0.69 -0.64 9.25
N GLU A 63 -0.66 -0.81 10.58
CA GLU A 63 0.44 -0.33 11.42
C GLU A 63 1.80 -0.96 11.06
N GLU A 64 1.84 -2.26 10.75
CA GLU A 64 3.06 -2.94 10.31
C GLU A 64 3.55 -2.37 8.97
N LEU A 65 2.66 -2.16 8.00
CA LEU A 65 3.01 -1.51 6.74
C LEU A 65 3.47 -0.07 6.97
N GLU A 66 2.82 0.66 7.87
CA GLU A 66 3.19 2.04 8.22
C GLU A 66 4.55 2.14 8.90
N ASN A 67 4.96 1.11 9.66
CA ASN A 67 6.27 1.02 10.30
C ASN A 67 7.34 0.40 9.38
N ASP A 68 6.95 -0.50 8.48
CA ASP A 68 7.88 -1.15 7.56
C ASP A 68 8.21 -0.20 6.41
N LEU A 69 7.21 0.43 5.81
CA LEU A 69 7.35 1.41 4.72
C LEU A 69 7.53 2.83 5.27
N ASN A 70 8.65 3.05 5.96
CA ASN A 70 9.07 4.37 6.40
C ASN A 70 9.47 5.27 5.22
N GLU A 71 9.57 6.57 5.47
CA GLU A 71 10.01 7.56 4.47
C GLU A 71 11.31 7.15 3.75
N GLU A 72 12.28 6.57 4.44
CA GLU A 72 13.51 6.07 3.82
C GLU A 72 13.27 4.94 2.82
N LYS A 73 12.37 4.00 3.14
CA LYS A 73 12.01 2.89 2.25
C LYS A 73 11.15 3.35 1.08
N LEU A 74 10.23 4.28 1.33
CA LEU A 74 9.47 4.95 0.27
C LEU A 74 10.42 5.68 -0.68
N ASN A 75 11.33 6.50 -0.16
CA ASN A 75 12.36 7.18 -0.96
C ASN A 75 13.28 6.19 -1.69
N ALA A 76 13.66 5.08 -1.05
CA ALA A 76 14.44 4.04 -1.71
C ALA A 76 13.66 3.44 -2.90
N LEU A 77 12.40 3.03 -2.70
CA LEU A 77 11.51 2.54 -3.76
C LEU A 77 11.34 3.57 -4.88
N LEU A 78 11.15 4.84 -4.53
CA LEU A 78 11.05 5.96 -5.47
C LEU A 78 12.32 6.11 -6.31
N ASN A 79 13.50 5.96 -5.69
CA ASN A 79 14.77 6.00 -6.40
C ASN A 79 14.94 4.78 -7.31
N THR A 80 14.61 3.56 -6.86
CA THR A 80 14.68 2.37 -7.71
C THR A 80 13.72 2.43 -8.90
N LEU A 81 12.55 3.05 -8.73
CA LEU A 81 11.57 3.26 -9.81
C LEU A 81 12.07 4.27 -10.86
N GLY A 82 12.92 5.21 -10.47
CA GLY A 82 13.50 6.24 -11.34
C GLY A 82 14.83 5.87 -12.01
N GLU A 83 15.47 4.77 -11.61
CA GLU A 83 16.67 4.26 -12.29
C GLU A 83 16.28 3.52 -13.57
N LYS A 84 16.39 4.22 -14.70
CA LYS A 84 16.29 3.67 -16.05
C LYS A 84 17.62 3.78 -16.78
#